data_AF-A0A5B9WGR2-F1
#
_entry.id   AF-A0A5B9WGR2-F1
#
_cell.length_a   1.000
_cell.length_b   1.000
_cell.length_c   1.000
_cell.angle_alpha   90.00
_cell.angle_beta   90.00
_cell.angle_gamma   90.00
#
_symmetry.space_group_name_H-M   'P 1'
#
loop_
_entity.id
_entity.type
_entity.pdbx_description
1 polymer ?
#
loop_
_entity_poly.entity_id
_entity_poly.type
_entity_poly.pdbx_seq_one_letter_code
_entity_poly.pdbx_strand_id
1 'polypeptide(L)' 'MKNNRIILSCLLATAIVFGSCTVYHDSQGNRIPPGQAKKMYGTKSAKPFAPGQQKKQH' A
#
# COMPACT_ATOMS: atom_id res chain seq x y z
N MET A 1 14.96 -40.21 -5.80
CA MET A 1 13.64 -39.63 -6.15
C MET A 1 12.85 -39.11 -4.95
N LYS A 2 12.79 -39.81 -3.80
CA LYS A 2 11.97 -39.41 -2.64
C LYS A 2 12.41 -38.07 -2.01
N ASN A 3 13.72 -37.83 -1.88
CA ASN A 3 14.26 -36.55 -1.38
C ASN A 3 13.96 -35.37 -2.33
N ASN A 4 14.01 -35.56 -3.64
CA ASN A 4 13.62 -34.51 -4.60
C ASN A 4 12.14 -34.15 -4.47
N ARG A 5 11.26 -35.12 -4.19
CA ARG A 5 9.83 -34.86 -3.97
C ARG A 5 9.60 -34.08 -2.67
N ILE A 6 10.36 -34.38 -1.62
CA ILE A 6 10.32 -33.64 -0.34
C ILE A 6 10.84 -32.20 -0.52
N ILE A 7 11.95 -32.03 -1.22
CA ILE A 7 12.52 -30.70 -1.53
C ILE A 7 11.52 -29.88 -2.36
N LEU A 8 10.90 -30.49 -3.37
CA LEU A 8 9.90 -29.82 -4.22
C LEU A 8 8.66 -29.40 -3.41
N SER A 9 8.19 -30.23 -2.47
CA SER A 9 7.07 -29.86 -1.61
C SER A 9 7.41 -28.72 -0.65
N CYS A 10 8.62 -28.69 -0.09
CA CYS A 10 9.06 -27.60 0.79
C CYS A 10 9.19 -26.27 0.05
N LEU A 11 9.72 -26.29 -1.18
CA LEU A 11 9.81 -25.09 -2.03
C LEU A 11 8.43 -24.52 -2.36
N LEU A 12 7.47 -25.37 -2.72
CA LEU A 12 6.11 -24.94 -3.03
C LEU A 12 5.39 -24.34 -1.81
N ALA A 13 5.53 -24.97 -0.64
CA ALA A 13 4.95 -24.45 0.61
C ALA A 13 5.50 -23.07 0.97
N THR A 14 6.80 -22.85 0.76
CA THR A 14 7.47 -21.57 1.05
C THR A 14 6.93 -20.46 0.15
N ALA A 15 6.76 -20.72 -1.15
CA ALA A 15 6.23 -19.74 -2.10
C ALA A 15 4.80 -19.27 -1.73
N ILE A 16 3.96 -20.18 -1.24
CA ILE A 16 2.57 -19.86 -0.85
C ILE A 16 2.54 -18.97 0.41
N VAL A 17 3.36 -19.28 1.42
CA VAL A 17 3.41 -18.51 2.67
C VAL A 17 3.88 -17.08 2.45
N PHE A 18 4.87 -16.87 1.59
CA PHE A 18 5.41 -15.53 1.32
C PHE A 18 4.68 -14.76 0.20
N GLY A 19 3.76 -15.39 -0.54
CA GLY A 19 3.09 -14.79 -1.69
C GLY A 19 1.87 -13.89 -1.39
N SER A 20 1.41 -13.78 -0.14
CA SER A 20 0.10 -13.18 0.19
C SER A 20 0.09 -11.65 0.40
N CYS A 21 1.11 -10.92 -0.06
CA CYS A 21 1.11 -9.46 0.01
C CYS A 21 0.21 -8.86 -1.08
N THR A 22 -1.05 -8.57 -0.75
CA THR A 22 -1.95 -7.80 -1.63
C THR A 22 -2.04 -6.36 -1.15
N VAL A 23 -1.93 -5.40 -2.08
CA VAL A 23 -2.15 -3.97 -1.79
C VAL A 23 -3.59 -3.64 -2.14
N TYR A 24 -4.38 -3.24 -1.16
CA TYR A 24 -5.73 -2.75 -1.39
C TYR A 24 -5.68 -1.33 -1.95
N HIS A 25 -5.98 -1.19 -3.24
CA HIS A 25 -6.21 0.11 -3.85
C HIS A 25 -7.70 0.44 -3.74
N ASP A 26 -8.03 1.44 -2.92
CA ASP A 26 -9.38 2.02 -2.92
C ASP A 26 -9.62 2.68 -4.30
N SER A 27 -10.61 2.16 -5.03
CA SER A 27 -11.00 2.64 -6.36
C SER A 27 -11.93 3.86 -6.29
N GLN A 28 -12.29 4.36 -5.09
CA GLN A 28 -12.83 5.70 -4.94
C GLN A 28 -11.72 6.74 -5.15
N GLY A 29 -11.31 6.87 -6.41
CA GLY A 29 -10.15 7.60 -6.95
C GLY A 29 -10.08 9.12 -6.71
N ASN A 30 -10.73 9.65 -5.68
CA ASN A 30 -10.75 11.08 -5.39
C ASN A 30 -10.20 11.46 -4.01
N ARG A 31 -9.76 10.50 -3.18
CA ARG A 31 -9.14 10.80 -1.87
C ARG A 31 -7.75 10.20 -1.75
N ILE A 32 -6.78 10.89 -2.36
CA ILE A 32 -5.38 10.75 -1.97
C ILE A 32 -5.25 11.05 -0.47
N PRO A 33 -4.64 10.15 0.33
CA PRO A 33 -4.35 10.42 1.73
C PRO A 33 -3.59 11.74 1.89
N PRO A 34 -3.85 12.51 2.95
CA PRO A 34 -3.27 13.85 3.13
C PRO A 34 -1.73 13.84 3.13
N GLY A 35 -1.11 12.75 3.59
CA GLY A 35 0.34 12.56 3.52
C GLY A 35 0.86 12.36 2.10
N GLN A 36 0.14 11.61 1.27
CA GLN A 36 0.48 11.44 -0.16
C GLN A 36 0.25 12.75 -0.92
N ALA A 37 -0.87 13.43 -0.67
CA ALA A 37 -1.16 14.73 -1.24
C ALA A 37 -0.06 15.75 -0.89
N LYS A 38 0.34 15.84 0.39
CA LYS A 38 1.47 16.70 0.81
C LYS A 38 2.74 16.44 -0.01
N LYS A 39 3.09 15.17 -0.22
CA LYS A 39 4.26 14.79 -1.01
C LYS A 39 4.12 15.17 -2.48
N MET A 40 2.96 14.89 -3.08
CA MET A 40 2.67 15.23 -4.48
C MET A 40 2.70 16.74 -4.74
N TYR A 41 2.12 17.55 -3.84
CA TYR A 41 2.06 19.00 -3.96
C TYR A 41 3.30 19.73 -3.42
N GLY A 42 4.28 19.01 -2.86
CA GLY A 42 5.51 19.60 -2.33
C GLY A 42 5.31 20.59 -1.17
N THR A 43 4.17 20.55 -0.48
CA THR A 43 3.86 21.51 0.57
C THR A 43 4.51 21.11 1.89
N LYS A 44 4.87 22.10 2.72
CA LYS A 44 5.44 21.84 4.06
C LYS A 44 4.43 21.23 5.04
N SER A 45 3.12 21.33 4.76
CA SER A 45 2.04 20.92 5.68
C SER A 45 0.95 20.10 4.99
N ALA A 46 0.49 19.03 5.64
CA ALA A 46 -0.64 18.21 5.19
C ALA A 46 -2.02 18.78 5.63
N LYS A 47 -2.03 19.83 6.47
CA LYS A 47 -3.26 20.47 6.96
C LYS A 47 -4.25 20.86 5.85
N PRO A 48 -3.84 21.39 4.68
CA PRO A 48 -4.75 21.75 3.60
C PRO A 48 -5.47 20.55 2.95
N PHE A 49 -4.93 19.35 3.14
CA PHE A 49 -5.45 18.10 2.56
C PHE A 49 -6.20 17.24 3.59
N ALA A 50 -6.24 17.66 4.86
CA ALA A 50 -6.91 16.90 5.92
C ALA A 50 -8.45 17.05 5.81
N PRO A 51 -9.20 15.95 6.01
CA PRO A 51 -10.67 15.99 5.95
C PRO A 51 -11.24 16.84 7.10
N GLY A 52 -12.31 17.58 6.83
CA GLY A 52 -13.00 18.43 7.83
C GLY A 52 -12.27 19.72 8.21
N GLN A 53 -11.09 20.00 7.64
CA GLN A 53 -10.40 21.28 7.86
C GLN A 53 -10.92 22.35 6.91
N GLN A 54 -11.23 23.54 7.43
CA GLN A 54 -11.60 24.69 6.62
C GLN A 54 -10.36 25.21 5.89
N LYS A 55 -10.35 25.10 4.56
CA LYS A 55 -9.23 25.55 3.73
C LYS A 55 -9.23 27.08 3.69
N LYS A 56 -8.30 27.71 4.40
CA LYS A 56 -8.05 29.15 4.26
C LYS A 56 -7.28 29.37 2.96
N GLN A 57 -7.97 29.86 1.93
CA GLN A 57 -7.32 30.44 0.76
C GLN A 57 -7.29 31.95 0.98
N HIS A 58 -6.08 32.53 0.92
CA HIS A 58 -5.85 33.97 0.99
C HIS A 58 -5.64 34.47 -0.43
#